data_AF-A0AAX0VUH9-F1
#
_entry.id   AF-A0AAX0VUH9-F1
#
_cell.length_a   1.000
_cell.length_b   1.000
_cell.length_c   1.000
_cell.angle_alpha   90.00
_cell.angle_beta   90.00
_cell.angle_gamma   90.00
#
_symmetry.space_group_name_H-M   'P 1'
#
loop_
_entity.id
_entity.type
_entity.pdbx_description
1 polymer ?
#
loop_
_entity_poly.entity_id
_entity_poly.type
_entity_poly.pdbx_seq_one_letter_code
_entity_poly.pdbx_strand_id
1 'polypeptide(L)'
;MSTLSLSAILHRMKDLTGARTDAELAKALSISPQTLSSWKIRGSIPYALCMELAQKQGVSLDWLLLGDGQQNRTSSASLPQGHPSAWEADLLDQLRALSALDLQAIRATIEDKLRISQLERRLEELTHRPVKH
;
A
#
# COMPACT_ATOMS: atom_id res chain seq x y z
N MET A 1 2.27 -3.86 -12.65
CA MET A 1 0.85 -4.12 -12.93
C MET A 1 0.31 -5.04 -11.86
N SER A 2 -0.38 -4.49 -10.88
CA SER A 2 -0.90 -5.22 -9.72
C SER A 2 -2.14 -6.00 -10.12
N THR A 3 -2.04 -7.32 -10.23
CA THR A 3 -3.14 -8.18 -10.69
C THR A 3 -3.85 -8.80 -9.49
N LEU A 4 -4.96 -8.18 -9.06
CA LEU A 4 -5.93 -8.75 -8.12
C LEU A 4 -6.69 -9.92 -8.78
N SER A 5 -6.00 -11.02 -9.07
CA SER A 5 -6.61 -12.22 -9.61
C SER A 5 -6.79 -13.27 -8.51
N LEU A 6 -8.00 -13.82 -8.41
CA LEU A 6 -8.31 -14.87 -7.44
C LEU A 6 -7.36 -16.07 -7.57
N SER A 7 -6.96 -16.42 -8.80
CA SER A 7 -6.01 -17.50 -9.05
C SER A 7 -4.63 -17.22 -8.43
N ALA A 8 -4.10 -15.99 -8.54
CA ALA A 8 -2.84 -15.62 -7.92
C ALA A 8 -2.93 -15.62 -6.38
N ILE A 9 -4.04 -15.14 -5.83
CA ILE A 9 -4.27 -15.15 -4.38
C ILE A 9 -4.32 -16.59 -3.87
N LEU A 10 -5.10 -17.48 -4.52
CA LEU A 10 -5.18 -18.88 -4.14
C LEU A 10 -3.84 -19.61 -4.27
N HIS A 11 -3.00 -19.26 -5.25
CA HIS A 11 -1.64 -19.78 -5.35
C HIS A 11 -0.79 -19.36 -4.16
N ARG A 12 -0.75 -18.07 -3.81
CA ARG A 12 -0.02 -17.59 -2.63
C ARG A 12 -0.54 -18.21 -1.33
N MET A 13 -1.85 -18.42 -1.19
CA MET A 13 -2.42 -19.13 -0.04
C MET A 13 -1.95 -20.58 0.03
N LYS A 14 -1.82 -21.28 -1.11
CA LYS A 14 -1.24 -22.63 -1.18
C LYS A 14 0.21 -22.65 -0.75
N ASP A 15 1.02 -21.72 -1.26
CA ASP A 15 2.43 -21.61 -0.90
C ASP A 15 2.61 -21.39 0.62
N LEU A 16 1.78 -20.53 1.21
CA LEU A 16 1.80 -20.26 2.65
C LEU A 16 1.35 -21.45 3.52
N THR A 17 0.42 -22.26 3.02
CA THR A 17 -0.14 -23.40 3.76
C THR A 17 0.58 -24.71 3.45
N GLY A 18 1.51 -24.72 2.49
CA GLY A 18 2.16 -25.93 1.97
C GLY A 18 1.21 -26.84 1.18
N ALA A 19 0.01 -26.38 0.84
CA ALA A 19 -1.00 -27.17 0.15
C ALA A 19 -0.68 -27.27 -1.35
N ARG A 20 -0.65 -28.49 -1.90
CA ARG A 20 -0.46 -28.73 -3.34
C ARG A 20 -1.78 -28.80 -4.07
N THR A 21 -2.82 -29.27 -3.39
CA THR A 21 -4.16 -29.44 -3.97
C THR A 21 -5.18 -28.46 -3.37
N ASP A 22 -6.28 -28.24 -4.10
CA ASP A 22 -7.40 -27.43 -3.60
C ASP A 22 -8.07 -28.06 -2.37
N ALA A 23 -8.09 -29.39 -2.30
CA ALA A 23 -8.65 -30.13 -1.17
C ALA A 23 -7.77 -29.95 0.08
N GLU A 24 -6.45 -29.98 -0.07
CA GLU A 24 -5.50 -29.67 1.00
C GLU A 24 -5.63 -28.22 1.48
N LEU A 25 -5.77 -27.27 0.56
CA LEU A 25 -5.97 -25.87 0.92
C LEU A 25 -7.30 -25.68 1.68
N ALA A 26 -8.38 -26.31 1.22
CA ALA A 26 -9.67 -26.26 1.91
C ALA A 26 -9.57 -26.83 3.33
N LYS A 27 -8.82 -27.92 3.51
CA LYS A 27 -8.53 -28.49 4.83
C LYS A 27 -7.68 -27.55 5.70
N ALA A 28 -6.64 -26.93 5.14
CA ALA A 28 -5.78 -26.00 5.86
C ALA A 28 -6.53 -24.71 6.30
N LEU A 29 -7.52 -24.29 5.52
CA LEU A 29 -8.39 -23.15 5.83
C LEU A 29 -9.65 -23.53 6.62
N SER A 30 -9.83 -24.80 6.99
CA SER A 30 -11.02 -25.31 7.69
C SER A 30 -12.35 -25.02 6.98
N ILE A 31 -12.37 -25.10 5.65
CA ILE A 31 -13.56 -24.91 4.80
C ILE A 31 -13.89 -26.17 4.00
N SER A 32 -15.11 -26.26 3.47
CA SER A 32 -15.46 -27.34 2.56
C SER A 32 -14.80 -27.15 1.17
N PRO A 33 -14.39 -28.23 0.48
CA PRO A 33 -13.90 -28.13 -0.90
C PRO A 33 -14.93 -27.50 -1.85
N GLN A 34 -16.22 -27.69 -1.57
CA GLN A 34 -17.32 -27.08 -2.32
C GLN A 34 -17.31 -25.56 -2.20
N THR A 35 -17.04 -25.02 -1.01
CA THR A 35 -16.90 -23.57 -0.76
C THR A 35 -15.78 -22.97 -1.60
N LEU A 36 -14.63 -23.64 -1.63
CA LEU A 36 -13.47 -23.20 -2.41
C LEU A 36 -13.74 -23.24 -3.92
N SER A 37 -14.38 -24.30 -4.42
CA SER A 37 -14.85 -24.38 -5.81
C SER A 37 -15.85 -23.26 -6.15
N SER A 38 -16.75 -22.95 -5.22
CA SER A 38 -17.73 -21.88 -5.36
C SER A 38 -17.09 -20.50 -5.55
N TRP A 39 -16.01 -20.20 -4.81
CA TRP A 39 -15.26 -18.96 -4.97
C TRP A 39 -14.57 -18.87 -6.32
N LYS A 40 -13.95 -19.97 -6.79
CA LYS A 40 -13.31 -20.01 -8.11
C LYS A 40 -14.29 -19.70 -9.23
N ILE A 41 -15.48 -20.29 -9.19
CA ILE A 41 -16.53 -20.08 -10.19
C ILE A 41 -17.01 -18.62 -10.17
N ARG A 42 -17.21 -18.05 -8.98
CA ARG A 42 -17.74 -16.69 -8.82
C ARG A 42 -16.68 -15.58 -8.89
N GLY A 43 -15.40 -15.93 -8.97
CA GLY A 43 -14.30 -14.95 -8.86
C GLY A 43 -14.28 -14.20 -7.52
N SER A 44 -14.87 -14.76 -6.46
CA SER A 44 -15.02 -14.07 -5.17
C SER A 44 -13.79 -14.28 -4.29
N ILE A 45 -13.17 -13.19 -3.84
CA ILE A 45 -12.00 -13.25 -2.96
C ILE A 45 -12.45 -13.37 -1.50
N PRO A 46 -11.98 -14.40 -0.75
CA PRO A 46 -12.33 -14.57 0.66
C PRO A 46 -11.45 -13.67 1.54
N TYR A 47 -11.72 -12.37 1.56
CA TYR A 47 -10.90 -11.37 2.26
C TYR A 47 -10.71 -11.68 3.75
N ALA A 48 -11.76 -12.13 4.45
CA ALA A 48 -11.67 -12.50 5.87
C ALA A 48 -10.62 -13.60 6.11
N LEU A 49 -10.63 -14.66 5.30
CA LEU A 49 -9.64 -15.73 5.40
C LEU A 49 -8.24 -15.28 4.98
N CYS A 50 -8.13 -14.37 4.01
CA CYS A 50 -6.84 -13.80 3.64
C CYS A 50 -6.22 -13.05 4.83
N MET A 51 -7.03 -12.26 5.56
CA MET A 51 -6.56 -11.56 6.77
C MET A 51 -6.15 -12.52 7.87
N GLU A 52 -6.96 -13.53 8.16
CA GLU A 52 -6.66 -14.54 9.17
C GLU A 52 -5.38 -15.31 8.84
N LEU A 53 -5.23 -15.76 7.59
CA LEU A 53 -4.04 -16.48 7.15
C LEU A 53 -2.80 -15.58 7.21
N ALA A 54 -2.93 -14.33 6.77
CA ALA A 54 -1.85 -13.36 6.85
C ALA A 54 -1.41 -13.10 8.30
N GLN A 55 -2.35 -13.07 9.24
CA GLN A 55 -2.04 -12.87 10.65
C GLN A 55 -1.38 -14.10 11.27
N LYS A 56 -1.90 -15.30 10.97
CA LYS A 56 -1.34 -16.57 11.47
C LYS A 56 0.08 -16.82 10.97
N GLN A 57 0.34 -16.55 9.69
CA GLN A 57 1.65 -16.81 9.07
C GLN A 57 2.62 -15.62 9.19
N GLY A 58 2.20 -14.50 9.81
CA GLY A 58 3.05 -13.31 9.95
C GLY A 58 3.39 -12.61 8.63
N VAL A 59 2.54 -12.75 7.61
CA VAL A 59 2.79 -12.22 6.26
C VAL A 59 1.95 -10.98 5.93
N SER A 60 2.43 -10.13 5.02
CA SER A 60 1.71 -8.94 4.59
C SER A 60 0.43 -9.30 3.83
N LEU A 61 -0.69 -8.66 4.18
CA LEU A 61 -1.95 -8.82 3.45
C LEU A 61 -1.84 -8.26 2.03
N ASP A 62 -1.10 -7.15 1.87
CA ASP A 62 -0.87 -6.52 0.57
C ASP A 62 -0.09 -7.47 -0.34
N TRP A 63 0.93 -8.15 0.18
CA TRP A 63 1.64 -9.19 -0.57
C TRP A 63 0.69 -10.34 -0.95
N LEU A 64 -0.15 -10.79 -0.02
CA LEU A 64 -1.09 -11.89 -0.29
C LEU A 64 -2.13 -11.53 -1.36
N LEU A 65 -2.64 -10.29 -1.38
CA LEU A 65 -3.70 -9.84 -2.29
C LEU A 65 -3.16 -9.29 -3.61
N LEU A 66 -2.11 -8.46 -3.55
CA LEU A 66 -1.58 -7.70 -4.69
C LEU A 66 -0.34 -8.36 -5.29
N GLY A 67 0.38 -9.19 -4.53
CA GLY A 67 1.68 -9.72 -4.91
C GLY A 67 2.80 -8.68 -4.89
N ASP A 68 2.54 -7.52 -4.28
CA ASP A 68 3.46 -6.38 -4.19
C ASP A 68 3.94 -6.22 -2.73
N GLY A 69 5.19 -5.80 -2.55
CA GLY A 69 5.81 -5.61 -1.24
C GLY A 69 6.51 -6.84 -0.62
N GLN A 70 6.97 -6.67 0.62
CA GLN A 70 7.69 -7.70 1.37
C GLN A 70 6.72 -8.77 1.92
N GLN A 71 7.07 -10.05 1.77
CA GLN A 71 6.25 -11.16 2.25
C GLN A 71 6.10 -11.14 3.78
N ASN A 72 7.16 -10.82 4.51
CA ASN A 72 7.13 -10.76 5.98
C ASN A 72 6.52 -9.44 6.45
N ARG A 73 5.67 -9.47 7.49
CA ARG A 73 5.32 -8.25 8.22
C ARG A 73 6.55 -7.78 8.95
N THR A 74 7.30 -6.86 8.36
CA THR A 74 8.10 -5.97 9.20
C THR A 74 7.11 -5.27 10.13
N SER A 75 7.37 -5.27 11.44
CA SER A 75 6.46 -4.76 12.47
C SER A 75 6.18 -3.25 12.41
N SER A 76 6.43 -2.60 11.28
CA SER A 76 5.99 -1.25 10.98
C SER A 76 5.04 -1.32 9.77
N ALA A 77 3.75 -1.25 10.05
CA ALA A 77 2.77 -0.88 9.03
C ALA A 77 3.11 0.52 8.52
N SER A 78 3.91 0.57 7.46
CA SER A 78 4.12 1.77 6.68
C SER A 78 3.10 1.72 5.55
N LEU A 79 2.19 2.71 5.55
CA LEU A 79 1.51 3.22 4.35
C LEU A 79 2.49 3.23 3.16
N PRO A 80 2.06 3.25 1.88
CA PRO A 80 2.97 3.22 0.74
C PRO A 80 4.03 4.33 0.87
N GLN A 81 5.19 3.95 1.41
CA GLN A 81 6.26 4.85 1.78
C GLN A 81 7.25 4.73 0.63
N GLY A 82 7.39 5.82 -0.14
CA GLY A 82 8.75 6.20 -0.51
C GLY A 82 9.52 6.15 0.80
N HIS A 83 10.49 5.23 0.89
CA HIS A 83 11.29 5.05 2.08
C HIS A 83 11.75 6.44 2.48
N PRO A 84 11.38 6.98 3.67
CA PRO A 84 11.85 8.29 4.03
C PRO A 84 13.36 8.18 3.99
N SER A 85 13.94 8.90 3.04
CA SER A 85 15.38 9.04 2.95
C SER A 85 15.90 9.44 4.33
N ALA A 86 17.12 9.06 4.70
CA ALA A 86 17.60 9.24 6.07
C ALA A 86 17.40 10.69 6.62
N TRP A 87 17.42 11.68 5.72
CA TRP A 87 17.12 13.08 6.05
C TRP A 87 15.66 13.36 6.38
N GLU A 88 14.70 12.65 5.78
CA GLU A 88 13.26 12.84 6.01
C GLU A 88 12.86 12.31 7.39
N ALA A 89 13.42 11.19 7.82
CA ALA A 89 13.21 10.67 9.17
C ALA A 89 13.77 11.63 10.24
N ASP A 90 14.98 12.13 10.04
CA ASP A 90 15.61 13.13 10.93
C ASP A 90 14.80 14.43 10.99
N LEU A 91 14.35 14.94 9.83
CA LEU A 91 13.51 16.14 9.77
C LEU A 91 12.19 15.97 10.54
N LEU A 92 11.54 14.81 10.44
CA LEU A 92 10.30 14.54 11.16
C LEU A 92 10.50 14.56 12.69
N ASP A 93 11.61 14.01 13.17
CA ASP A 93 11.92 14.01 14.60
C ASP A 93 12.26 15.43 15.09
N GLN A 94 12.97 16.22 14.29
CA GLN A 94 13.21 17.64 14.60
C GLN A 94 11.89 18.43 14.66
N LEU A 95 11.00 18.25 13.69
CA LEU A 95 9.69 18.93 13.68
C LEU A 95 8.84 18.56 14.90
N ARG A 96 8.86 17.30 15.34
CA ARG A 96 8.12 16.86 16.53
C ARG A 96 8.63 17.49 17.83
N ALA A 97 9.91 17.86 17.88
CA ALA A 97 10.53 18.48 19.04
C ALA A 97 10.28 19.99 19.15
N LEU A 98 9.76 20.63 18.08
CA LEU A 98 9.53 22.07 18.05
C LEU A 98 8.27 22.49 18.80
N SER A 99 8.26 23.75 19.27
CA SER A 99 7.07 24.35 19.86
C SER A 99 5.98 24.60 18.81
N ALA A 100 4.73 24.73 19.27
CA ALA A 100 3.61 25.04 18.38
C ALA A 100 3.78 26.38 17.62
N LEU A 101 4.47 27.35 18.22
CA LEU A 101 4.75 28.65 17.58
C LEU A 101 5.78 28.49 16.45
N ASP A 102 6.85 27.73 16.70
CA ASP A 102 7.90 27.48 15.69
C ASP A 102 7.35 26.68 14.51
N LEU A 103 6.50 25.69 14.79
CA LEU A 103 5.79 24.93 13.74
C LEU A 103 4.87 25.81 12.90
N GLN A 104 4.20 26.80 13.50
CA GLN A 104 3.39 27.75 12.74
C GLN A 104 4.24 28.64 11.84
N ALA A 105 5.39 29.11 12.31
CA ALA A 105 6.32 29.91 11.50
C ALA A 105 6.89 29.10 10.32
N ILE A 106 7.26 27.83 10.57
CA ILE A 106 7.71 26.91 9.52
C ILE A 106 6.60 26.67 8.50
N ARG A 107 5.36 26.45 8.96
CA ARG A 107 4.21 26.27 8.06
C ARG A 107 4.00 27.48 7.16
N ALA A 108 4.04 28.69 7.71
CA ALA A 108 3.91 29.92 6.92
C ALA A 108 5.01 30.03 5.85
N THR A 109 6.25 29.70 6.21
CA THR A 109 7.38 29.70 5.27
C THR A 109 7.18 28.70 4.12
N ILE A 110 6.65 27.51 4.43
CA ILE A 110 6.33 26.49 3.43
C ILE A 110 5.19 26.97 2.52
N GLU A 111 4.13 27.54 3.08
CA GLU A 111 3.00 28.10 2.33
C GLU A 111 3.47 29.17 1.33
N ASP A 112 4.34 30.08 1.77
CA ASP A 112 4.91 31.13 0.91
C ASP A 112 5.74 30.55 -0.25
N LYS A 113 6.61 29.57 0.05
CA LYS A 113 7.41 28.89 -0.99
C LYS A 113 6.54 28.21 -2.03
N LEU A 114 5.51 27.47 -1.59
CA LEU A 114 4.58 26.79 -2.50
C LEU A 114 3.77 27.79 -3.32
N ARG A 115 3.35 28.91 -2.71
CA ARG A 115 2.63 29.97 -3.39
C ARG A 115 3.45 30.58 -4.52
N ILE A 116 4.72 30.89 -4.27
CA ILE A 116 5.63 31.47 -5.28
C ILE A 116 5.82 30.48 -6.43
N SER A 117 6.19 29.23 -6.14
CA SER A 117 6.40 28.22 -7.19
C SER A 117 5.13 27.97 -8.03
N GLN A 118 3.95 28.04 -7.41
CA GLN A 118 2.69 27.95 -8.14
C GLN A 118 2.48 29.14 -9.07
N LEU A 119 2.81 30.36 -8.63
CA LEU A 119 2.70 31.56 -9.45
C LEU A 119 3.68 31.53 -10.63
N GLU A 120 4.92 31.11 -10.40
CA GLU A 120 5.94 30.92 -11.43
C GLU A 120 5.46 29.94 -12.51
N ARG A 121 4.95 28.78 -12.10
CA ARG A 121 4.41 27.78 -13.03
C ARG A 121 3.24 28.32 -13.87
N ARG A 122 2.34 29.10 -13.26
CA ARG A 122 1.21 29.74 -13.98
C ARG A 122 1.70 30.81 -14.96
N LEU A 123 2.77 31.54 -14.62
CA LEU A 123 3.38 32.53 -15.51
C LEU A 123 4.02 31.85 -16.72
N GLU A 124 4.76 30.75 -16.51
CA GLU A 124 5.32 29.94 -17.59
C GLU A 124 4.23 29.43 -18.55
N GLU A 125 3.12 28.92 -18.02
CA GLU A 125 1.98 28.47 -18.83
C GLU A 125 1.34 29.59 -19.67
N LEU A 126 1.21 30.81 -19.12
CA LEU A 126 0.63 31.95 -19.83
C LEU A 126 1.58 32.53 -20.90
N THR A 127 2.88 32.48 -20.64
CA THR A 127 3.92 32.95 -21.58
C THR A 127 4.21 31.95 -22.70
N HIS A 128 4.02 30.65 -22.45
CA HIS A 128 4.12 29.59 -23.48
C HIS A 128 2.83 29.34 -24.28
N ARG A 129 1.70 29.99 -23.96
CA ARG A 129 0.49 29.89 -24.77
C ARG A 129 0.67 30.73 -26.05
N PRO A 130 0.70 30.12 -27.25
CA PRO A 130 0.79 30.91 -28.47
C PRO A 130 -0.48 31.76 -28.57
N VAL A 131 -0.29 33.07 -28.69
CA VAL A 131 -1.37 34.02 -29.02
C VAL A 131 -1.92 33.59 -30.37
N LYS A 132 -3.10 32.96 -30.38
CA LYS A 132 -3.87 32.76 -31.61
C LYS A 132 -4.33 34.14 -32.06
N HIS A 133 -3.63 34.71 -33.03
CA HIS A 133 -4.14 35.80 -33.87
C HIS A 133 -5.24 35.29 -34.79
#